data_AF-A0A9W9T1X7-F1
#
_entry.id   AF-A0A9W9T1X7-F1
#
_cell.length_a   1.000
_cell.length_b   1.000
_cell.length_c   1.000
_cell.angle_alpha   90.00
_cell.angle_beta   90.00
_cell.angle_gamma   90.00
#
_symmetry.space_group_name_H-M   'P 1'
#
loop_
_entity.id
_entity.type
_entity.pdbx_description
1 polymer ?
#
loop_
_entity_poly.entity_id
_entity_poly.type
_entity_poly.pdbx_seq_one_letter_code
_entity_poly.pdbx_strand_id
1 'polypeptide(L)'
;MAPKQPTKAGKSPSKPREPKESELKKQLLFLWACHKASDVQIDIAAVARHFGIKNNAARLRVARMKKRLDEMATSTKSDGQDQDEDHDKAQTKKTDEINTEDDDDSMDEILPDSD
;
A
#
# COMPACT_ATOMS: atom_id res chain seq x y z
N MET A 1 19.34 -36.86 47.70
CA MET A 1 19.16 -35.42 47.39
C MET A 1 18.31 -35.31 46.14
N ALA A 2 17.25 -34.50 46.17
CA ALA A 2 16.19 -34.45 45.15
C ALA A 2 16.64 -33.81 43.82
N PRO A 3 16.05 -34.19 42.66
CA PRO A 3 16.28 -33.51 41.40
C PRO A 3 15.56 -32.15 41.40
N LYS A 4 16.32 -31.06 41.23
CA LYS A 4 15.75 -29.72 41.05
C LYS A 4 15.19 -29.59 39.64
N GLN A 5 13.88 -29.41 39.52
CA GLN A 5 13.21 -29.05 38.27
C GLN A 5 13.66 -27.64 37.81
N PRO A 6 13.97 -27.43 36.53
CA PRO A 6 14.07 -26.09 35.97
C PRO A 6 12.66 -25.55 35.69
N THR A 7 12.12 -24.78 36.63
CA THR A 7 10.96 -23.91 36.40
C THR A 7 11.39 -22.66 35.63
N LYS A 8 11.36 -22.73 34.31
CA LYS A 8 11.27 -21.52 33.47
C LYS A 8 10.21 -21.76 32.42
N ALA A 9 8.96 -21.48 32.80
CA ALA A 9 7.92 -21.18 31.84
C ALA A 9 8.44 -20.02 30.99
N GLY A 10 8.94 -20.36 29.81
CA GLY A 10 9.37 -19.41 28.81
C GLY A 10 8.20 -18.48 28.55
N LYS A 11 8.47 -17.17 28.65
CA LYS A 11 7.53 -16.10 28.34
C LYS A 11 6.79 -16.49 27.06
N SER A 12 5.50 -16.74 27.17
CA SER A 12 4.63 -16.97 26.01
C SER A 12 4.92 -15.85 25.01
N PRO A 13 5.11 -16.16 23.70
CA PRO A 13 5.42 -15.15 22.72
C PRO A 13 4.34 -14.09 22.80
N SER A 14 4.75 -12.88 23.17
CA SER A 14 3.86 -11.73 23.28
C SER A 14 3.16 -11.59 21.93
N LYS A 15 1.83 -11.37 21.97
CA LYS A 15 1.00 -11.21 20.77
C LYS A 15 1.73 -10.33 19.73
N PRO A 16 1.68 -10.69 18.44
CA PRO A 16 2.34 -9.90 17.40
C PRO A 16 1.90 -8.45 17.54
N ARG A 17 2.85 -7.57 17.85
CA ARG A 17 2.60 -6.14 17.87
C ARG A 17 2.31 -5.75 16.44
N GLU A 18 1.15 -5.14 16.19
CA GLU A 18 0.87 -4.59 14.87
C GLU A 18 2.01 -3.65 14.48
N PRO A 19 2.61 -3.85 13.31
CA PRO A 19 3.73 -3.03 12.88
C PRO A 19 3.28 -1.58 12.77
N LYS A 20 4.13 -0.66 13.22
CA LYS A 20 3.90 0.77 13.04
C LYS A 20 3.79 1.08 11.55
N GLU A 21 3.02 2.09 11.17
CA GLU A 21 2.85 2.49 9.75
C GLU A 21 4.20 2.76 9.06
N SER A 22 5.15 3.37 9.77
CA SER A 22 6.51 3.60 9.26
C SER A 22 7.28 2.30 8.97
N GLU A 23 7.06 1.25 9.76
CA GLU A 23 7.66 -0.07 9.54
C GLU A 23 7.02 -0.76 8.34
N LEU A 24 5.69 -0.68 8.20
CA LEU A 24 4.98 -1.17 7.02
C LEU A 24 5.48 -0.51 5.73
N LYS A 25 5.70 0.82 5.75
CA LYS A 25 6.27 1.55 4.61
C LYS A 25 7.67 1.05 4.24
N LYS A 26 8.54 0.83 5.23
CA LYS A 26 9.89 0.28 5.01
C LYS A 26 9.85 -1.13 4.42
N GLN A 27 9.02 -2.00 4.97
CA GLN A 27 8.84 -3.38 4.46
C GLN A 27 8.31 -3.38 3.03
N LEU A 28 7.35 -2.50 2.74
CA LEU A 28 6.78 -2.36 1.39
C LEU A 28 7.81 -1.84 0.39
N LEU A 29 8.62 -0.85 0.76
CA LEU A 29 9.72 -0.33 -0.06
C LEU A 29 10.79 -1.40 -0.33
N PHE A 30 11.16 -2.19 0.69
CA PHE A 30 12.09 -3.30 0.55
C PHE A 30 11.56 -4.35 -0.46
N LEU A 31 10.31 -4.76 -0.31
CA LEU A 31 9.68 -5.71 -1.23
C LEU A 31 9.64 -5.17 -2.67
N TRP A 32 9.36 -3.87 -2.84
CA TRP A 32 9.40 -3.22 -4.16
C TRP A 32 10.80 -3.21 -4.77
N ALA A 33 11.83 -2.93 -3.96
CA ALA A 33 13.22 -2.99 -4.40
C ALA A 33 13.62 -4.41 -4.83
N CYS A 34 13.24 -5.44 -4.09
CA CYS A 34 13.44 -6.83 -4.48
C CYS A 34 12.74 -7.15 -5.80
N HIS A 35 11.47 -6.74 -5.96
CA HIS A 35 10.74 -6.94 -7.21
C HIS A 35 11.45 -6.29 -8.41
N LYS A 36 11.99 -5.07 -8.24
CA LYS A 36 12.76 -4.36 -9.27
C LYS A 36 14.07 -5.07 -9.60
N ALA A 37 14.78 -5.58 -8.60
CA ALA A 37 16.04 -6.30 -8.80
C ALA A 37 15.85 -7.65 -9.50
N SER A 38 14.71 -8.31 -9.30
CA SER A 38 14.41 -9.60 -9.91
C SER A 38 13.87 -9.52 -11.35
N ASP A 39 13.65 -8.32 -11.88
CA ASP A 39 13.05 -8.06 -13.21
C ASP A 39 11.77 -8.86 -13.52
N VAL A 40 10.99 -9.14 -12.47
CA VAL A 40 9.72 -9.89 -12.60
C VAL A 40 8.63 -8.96 -13.11
N GLN A 41 7.90 -9.42 -14.12
CA GLN A 41 6.73 -8.70 -14.61
C GLN A 41 5.48 -9.06 -13.81
N ILE A 42 4.64 -8.06 -13.54
CA ILE A 42 3.34 -8.26 -12.88
C ILE A 42 2.35 -8.82 -13.91
N ASP A 43 1.88 -10.04 -13.70
CA ASP A 43 0.80 -10.64 -14.50
C ASP A 43 -0.55 -9.99 -14.15
N ILE A 44 -1.02 -9.11 -15.03
CA ILE A 44 -2.30 -8.40 -14.88
C ILE A 44 -3.49 -9.36 -14.84
N ALA A 45 -3.47 -10.46 -15.58
CA ALA A 45 -4.57 -11.42 -15.61
C ALA A 45 -4.64 -12.21 -14.29
N ALA A 46 -3.48 -12.58 -13.72
CA ALA A 46 -3.43 -13.15 -12.38
C ALA A 46 -3.97 -12.17 -11.33
N VAL A 47 -3.58 -10.90 -11.39
CA VAL A 47 -4.10 -9.84 -10.49
C VAL A 47 -5.62 -9.69 -10.65
N ALA A 48 -6.11 -9.62 -11.89
CA ALA A 48 -7.54 -9.51 -12.18
C ALA A 48 -8.34 -10.68 -11.58
N ARG A 49 -7.86 -11.92 -11.77
CA ARG A 49 -8.47 -13.13 -11.20
C ARG A 49 -8.43 -13.14 -9.67
N HIS A 50 -7.31 -12.77 -9.08
CA HIS A 50 -7.14 -12.78 -7.63
C HIS A 50 -8.08 -11.79 -6.92
N PHE A 51 -8.30 -10.61 -7.51
CA PHE A 51 -9.16 -9.58 -6.94
C PHE A 51 -10.59 -9.59 -7.49
N GLY A 52 -10.94 -10.51 -8.39
CA GLY A 52 -12.27 -10.57 -9.00
C GLY A 52 -12.63 -9.32 -9.82
N ILE A 53 -11.65 -8.69 -10.47
CA ILE A 53 -11.84 -7.43 -11.22
C ILE A 53 -11.55 -7.58 -12.71
N LYS A 54 -12.04 -6.64 -13.51
CA LYS A 54 -11.69 -6.54 -14.93
C LYS A 54 -10.20 -6.22 -15.11
N ASN A 55 -9.60 -6.69 -16.20
CA ASN A 55 -8.18 -6.43 -16.52
C ASN A 55 -7.84 -4.94 -16.55
N ASN A 56 -8.73 -4.08 -17.06
CA ASN A 56 -8.49 -2.64 -17.08
C ASN A 56 -8.34 -2.07 -15.65
N ALA A 57 -9.23 -2.47 -14.74
CA ALA A 57 -9.14 -2.08 -13.33
C ALA A 57 -7.85 -2.59 -12.68
N ALA A 58 -7.41 -3.81 -13.00
CA ALA A 58 -6.14 -4.34 -12.53
C ALA A 58 -4.94 -3.51 -13.03
N ARG A 59 -4.93 -3.10 -14.32
CA ARG A 59 -3.89 -2.21 -14.88
C ARG A 59 -3.82 -0.88 -14.13
N LEU A 60 -4.97 -0.23 -13.92
CA LEU A 60 -5.08 1.02 -13.17
C LEU A 60 -4.58 0.88 -11.73
N ARG A 61 -4.95 -0.19 -11.03
CA ARG A 61 -4.48 -0.48 -9.66
C ARG A 61 -2.96 -0.66 -9.61
N VAL A 62 -2.40 -1.44 -10.54
CA VAL A 62 -0.95 -1.66 -10.62
C VAL A 62 -0.23 -0.34 -10.92
N ALA A 63 -0.73 0.49 -11.84
CA ALA A 63 -0.14 1.80 -12.14
C ALA A 63 -0.17 2.72 -10.92
N ARG A 64 -1.28 2.77 -10.18
CA ARG A 64 -1.41 3.56 -8.95
C ARG A 64 -0.45 3.08 -7.86
N MET A 65 -0.33 1.77 -7.67
CA MET A 65 0.61 1.16 -6.72
C MET A 65 2.06 1.56 -7.05
N LYS A 66 2.47 1.44 -8.32
CA LYS A 66 3.80 1.85 -8.79
C LYS A 66 4.08 3.32 -8.46
N LYS A 67 3.16 4.21 -8.80
CA LYS A 67 3.28 5.65 -8.51
C LYS A 67 3.50 5.92 -7.01
N ARG A 68 2.70 5.28 -6.13
CA ARG A 68 2.84 5.44 -4.67
C ARG A 68 4.18 4.93 -4.15
N LEU A 69 4.66 3.80 -4.68
CA LEU A 69 5.95 3.23 -4.30
C LEU A 69 7.11 4.12 -4.73
N ASP A 70 7.03 4.70 -5.93
CA ASP A 70 8.04 5.63 -6.43
C ASP A 70 8.05 6.94 -5.60
N GLU A 71 6.88 7.50 -5.27
CA GLU A 71 6.75 8.66 -4.36
C GLU A 71 7.39 8.38 -2.98
N MET A 72 7.14 7.20 -2.40
CA MET A 72 7.73 6.79 -1.12
C MET A 72 9.24 6.59 -1.22
N ALA A 73 9.73 6.01 -2.32
CA ALA A 73 11.16 5.81 -2.55
C ALA A 73 11.90 7.14 -2.71
N THR A 74 11.29 8.15 -3.34
CA THR A 74 11.87 9.49 -3.44
C THR A 74 11.85 10.24 -2.11
N SER A 75 10.76 10.14 -1.36
CA SER A 75 10.64 10.78 -0.03
C SER A 75 11.62 10.20 0.98
N THR A 76 11.89 8.89 0.94
CA THR A 76 12.84 8.26 1.86
C THR A 76 14.29 8.70 1.59
N LYS A 77 14.61 9.14 0.36
CA LYS A 77 15.93 9.68 0.02
C LYS A 77 16.12 11.11 0.53
N SER A 78 15.04 11.90 0.65
CA SER A 78 15.10 13.25 1.20
C SER A 78 15.06 13.29 2.74
N ASP A 79 14.42 12.32 3.37
CA ASP A 79 14.26 12.25 4.85
C ASP A 79 15.50 11.69 5.57
N GLY A 80 16.55 11.31 4.83
CA GLY A 80 17.85 10.90 5.37
C GLY A 80 18.85 12.04 5.49
N GLN A 81 18.42 13.29 5.25
CA GLN A 81 19.27 14.46 5.14
C GLN A 81 18.91 15.51 6.21
N ASP A 82 18.86 15.10 7.48
CA ASP A 82 18.84 16.06 8.59
C ASP A 82 20.28 16.30 9.09
N GLN A 83 20.89 17.36 8.57
CA GLN A 83 21.61 18.42 9.30
C GLN A 83 22.49 19.21 8.31
N ASP A 84 22.00 20.34 7.81
CA ASP A 84 22.46 21.64 8.31
C ASP A 84 21.76 22.81 7.58
N GLU A 85 21.43 23.81 8.39
CA GLU A 85 21.17 25.22 8.06
C GLU A 85 19.84 25.61 7.39
N ASP A 86 18.88 25.93 8.28
CA ASP A 86 18.23 27.23 8.47
C ASP A 86 17.88 28.16 7.29
N HIS A 87 16.72 28.80 7.45
CA HIS A 87 16.16 29.96 6.77
C HIS A 87 15.23 29.83 5.52
N ASP A 88 13.96 30.15 5.81
CA ASP A 88 13.00 31.00 5.07
C ASP A 88 12.04 30.43 4.00
N LYS A 89 10.82 30.14 4.49
CA LYS A 89 9.52 30.72 4.10
C LYS A 89 9.26 30.99 2.58
N ALA A 90 8.35 30.22 1.99
CA ALA A 90 7.31 30.76 1.09
C ALA A 90 6.12 29.79 0.94
N GLN A 91 4.92 30.32 1.18
CA GLN A 91 3.63 29.63 1.23
C GLN A 91 3.19 29.07 -0.12
N THR A 92 2.80 27.80 -0.18
CA THR A 92 2.12 27.21 -1.35
C THR A 92 0.63 27.52 -1.29
N LYS A 93 0.18 28.37 -2.20
CA LYS A 93 -1.24 28.69 -2.44
C LYS A 93 -1.91 27.48 -3.12
N LYS A 94 -2.94 26.93 -2.47
CA LYS A 94 -3.84 25.92 -3.03
C LYS A 94 -4.74 26.56 -4.09
N THR A 95 -4.96 25.86 -5.20
CA THR A 95 -6.19 25.93 -5.99
C THR A 95 -6.60 24.51 -6.33
N ASP A 96 -7.50 24.00 -5.49
CA ASP A 96 -8.50 22.99 -5.82
C ASP A 96 -9.35 23.54 -6.97
N GLU A 97 -9.46 22.80 -8.06
CA GLU A 97 -10.61 22.76 -8.98
C GLU A 97 -10.29 21.77 -10.09
N ILE A 98 -10.94 20.61 -10.08
CA ILE A 98 -11.65 20.05 -11.24
C ILE A 98 -12.70 19.10 -10.67
N ASN A 99 -13.93 19.59 -10.79
CA ASN A 99 -15.20 18.93 -10.66
C ASN A 99 -15.33 17.86 -11.75
N THR A 100 -15.76 16.65 -11.42
CA THR A 100 -16.59 15.82 -12.32
C THR A 100 -17.41 14.87 -11.45
N GLU A 101 -18.66 15.30 -11.26
CA GLU A 101 -19.82 14.51 -10.87
C GLU A 101 -19.97 13.32 -11.82
N ASP A 102 -20.08 12.10 -11.28
CA ASP A 102 -20.77 10.99 -11.94
C ASP A 102 -21.11 9.91 -10.89
N ASP A 103 -22.03 10.28 -10.00
CA ASP A 103 -22.87 9.32 -9.28
C ASP A 103 -24.17 9.23 -10.11
N ASP A 104 -24.44 8.07 -10.73
CA ASP A 104 -25.71 7.32 -10.62
C ASP A 104 -25.79 6.27 -11.75
N ASP A 105 -25.45 5.01 -11.46
CA ASP A 105 -25.86 3.90 -12.33
C ASP A 105 -26.01 2.62 -11.48
N SER A 106 -27.14 2.53 -10.78
CA SER A 106 -27.67 1.36 -10.06
C SER A 106 -29.07 1.74 -9.58
N MET A 107 -30.19 1.11 -9.91
CA MET A 107 -30.55 -0.23 -10.36
C MET A 107 -32.03 -0.15 -10.78
N ASP A 108 -32.46 -0.91 -11.77
CA ASP A 108 -33.59 -1.85 -11.59
C ASP A 108 -33.75 -2.70 -12.86
N GLU A 109 -33.42 -3.99 -12.74
CA GLU A 109 -34.04 -5.02 -13.54
C GLU A 109 -35.56 -4.98 -13.30
N ILE A 110 -36.36 -5.19 -14.33
CA ILE A 110 -37.42 -6.22 -14.40
C ILE A 110 -38.06 -6.10 -15.80
N LEU A 111 -37.72 -7.04 -16.68
CA LEU A 111 -38.66 -7.57 -17.69
C LEU A 111 -39.67 -8.46 -16.91
N PRO A 112 -40.96 -8.54 -17.30
CA PRO A 112 -41.27 -9.35 -18.48
C PRO A 112 -42.59 -9.05 -19.25
N ASP A 113 -42.56 -9.54 -20.49
CA ASP A 113 -43.57 -10.29 -21.25
C ASP A 113 -44.99 -9.80 -21.59
N SER A 114 -45.22 -9.84 -22.91
CA SER A 114 -46.22 -10.65 -23.63
C SER A 114 -47.49 -10.00 -24.21
N ASP A 115 -47.66 -10.31 -25.51
CA ASP A 115 -48.75 -10.16 -26.51
C ASP A 115 -49.23 -8.75 -26.92
#